data_AF-A0A816ZPQ6-F1
#
_entry.id   AF-A0A816ZPQ6-F1
#
_cell.length_a   1.000
_cell.length_b   1.000
_cell.length_c   1.000
_cell.angle_alpha   90.00
_cell.angle_beta   90.00
_cell.angle_gamma   90.00
#
_symmetry.space_group_name_H-M   'P 1'
#
loop_
_entity.id
_entity.type
_entity.pdbx_description
1 polymer ?
#
loop_
_entity_poly.entity_id
_entity_poly.type
_entity_poly.pdbx_seq_one_letter_code
_entity_poly.pdbx_strand_id
1 'polypeptide(L)'
;MTQAKLIAHYFSDSDNDTDMEIQSSIDNETIERKKQNRRKWIPLCTYSDKNDVIKKIKDDGIWSKTHTNITNEGKRTYYRCNQVKRRGKPCPASIHVLYHSENECVTMYKTVDDHLHNESRSIGINQQSKEVICQLFKMKIKAKRILEILEEKGLPVPKKQQLSSYLISLRKKYYDTSTNSLGELEAWCQQNS
;
A
#
# COMPACT_ATOMS: atom_id res chain seq x y z
N MET A 1 9.01 9.27 -52.30
CA MET A 1 8.95 10.14 -51.11
C MET A 1 7.77 9.71 -50.27
N THR A 2 8.04 9.06 -49.14
CA THR A 2 7.06 8.41 -48.25
C THR A 2 6.49 9.44 -47.28
N GLN A 3 5.23 9.87 -47.48
CA GLN A 3 4.52 10.76 -46.56
C GLN A 3 3.95 9.97 -45.37
N ALA A 4 4.39 10.34 -44.18
CA ALA A 4 3.86 9.86 -42.91
C ALA A 4 2.45 10.45 -42.68
N LYS A 5 1.46 9.59 -42.41
CA LYS A 5 0.12 9.98 -41.99
C LYS A 5 0.11 10.26 -40.48
N LEU A 6 -0.16 11.50 -40.12
CA LEU A 6 -0.51 11.91 -38.75
C LEU A 6 -1.91 11.40 -38.43
N ILE A 7 -2.03 10.59 -37.37
CA ILE A 7 -3.32 10.13 -36.82
C ILE A 7 -3.88 11.23 -35.93
N ALA A 8 -5.10 11.65 -36.22
CA ALA A 8 -5.82 12.71 -35.51
C ALA A 8 -6.16 12.29 -34.07
N HIS A 9 -5.77 13.13 -33.11
CA HIS A 9 -6.30 13.08 -31.74
C HIS A 9 -7.69 13.72 -31.74
N TYR A 10 -8.71 12.91 -31.50
CA TYR A 10 -10.10 13.35 -31.33
C TYR A 10 -10.27 13.94 -29.92
N PHE A 11 -10.38 15.26 -29.82
CA PHE A 11 -10.97 15.94 -28.68
C PHE A 11 -12.45 16.13 -28.97
N SER A 12 -13.30 15.48 -28.19
CA SER A 12 -14.76 15.61 -28.27
C SER A 12 -15.20 16.73 -27.34
N ASP A 13 -15.45 17.92 -27.88
CA ASP A 13 -16.21 18.97 -27.23
C ASP A 13 -17.54 19.14 -28.00
N SER A 14 -18.65 18.86 -27.33
CA SER A 14 -20.02 19.06 -27.82
C SER A 14 -20.75 19.97 -26.84
N ASP A 15 -20.78 21.25 -27.24
CA ASP A 15 -21.87 22.22 -27.26
C ASP A 15 -22.72 22.58 -26.03
N ASN A 16 -22.80 23.91 -25.89
CA ASN A 16 -23.92 24.77 -25.47
C ASN A 16 -24.30 24.81 -23.99
N ASP A 17 -24.03 25.95 -23.35
CA ASP A 17 -25.15 26.86 -23.08
C ASP A 17 -24.72 28.33 -23.04
N THR A 18 -25.59 29.15 -23.59
CA THR A 18 -25.46 30.56 -23.95
C THR A 18 -25.45 31.47 -22.72
N ASP A 19 -24.59 32.50 -22.75
CA ASP A 19 -24.56 33.62 -21.81
C ASP A 19 -25.94 34.28 -21.66
N MET A 20 -26.40 34.44 -20.42
CA MET A 20 -27.34 35.49 -20.04
C MET A 20 -26.76 36.25 -18.85
N GLU A 21 -26.22 37.44 -19.14
CA GLU A 21 -25.73 38.40 -18.16
C GLU A 21 -26.84 38.81 -17.19
N ILE A 22 -26.61 38.60 -15.89
CA ILE A 22 -27.30 39.32 -14.83
C ILE A 22 -26.22 39.97 -13.95
N GLN A 23 -26.02 41.27 -14.16
CA GLN A 23 -25.31 42.12 -13.20
C GLN A 23 -26.08 42.14 -11.88
N SER A 24 -25.55 41.52 -10.84
CA SER A 24 -25.84 41.95 -9.47
C SER A 24 -24.54 42.00 -8.68
N SER A 25 -24.18 43.22 -8.32
CA SER A 25 -23.02 43.61 -7.54
C SER A 25 -23.12 43.06 -6.11
N ILE A 26 -22.34 42.01 -5.83
CA ILE A 26 -22.02 41.56 -4.48
C ILE A 26 -20.53 41.23 -4.46
N ASP A 27 -19.77 41.98 -3.67
CA ASP A 27 -18.36 41.74 -3.37
C ASP A 27 -18.19 40.37 -2.71
N ASN A 28 -17.97 39.35 -3.52
CA ASN A 28 -17.53 38.04 -3.10
C ASN A 28 -16.14 37.84 -3.70
N GLU A 29 -15.09 38.03 -2.90
CA GLU A 29 -13.77 37.49 -3.19
C GLU A 29 -13.93 35.98 -3.43
N THR A 30 -13.97 35.62 -4.72
CA THR A 30 -14.03 34.25 -5.16
C THR A 30 -12.69 33.65 -4.81
N ILE A 31 -12.63 32.87 -3.73
CA ILE A 31 -11.45 32.05 -3.41
C ILE A 31 -11.27 31.09 -4.59
N GLU A 32 -10.41 31.47 -5.53
CA GLU A 32 -10.06 30.64 -6.67
C GLU A 32 -9.46 29.34 -6.14
N ARG A 33 -10.22 28.25 -6.25
CA ARG A 33 -9.73 26.93 -5.90
C ARG A 33 -8.57 26.62 -6.84
N LYS A 34 -7.34 26.60 -6.29
CA LYS A 34 -6.14 26.17 -7.04
C LYS A 34 -6.46 24.89 -7.81
N LYS A 35 -6.41 24.95 -9.14
CA LYS A 35 -6.61 23.80 -10.01
C LYS A 35 -5.65 22.69 -9.55
N GLN A 36 -6.21 21.57 -9.08
CA GLN A 36 -5.39 20.42 -8.72
C GLN A 36 -4.69 19.91 -9.97
N ASN A 37 -3.36 19.94 -9.97
CA ASN A 37 -2.58 19.42 -11.09
C ASN A 37 -2.86 17.92 -11.25
N ARG A 38 -3.45 17.53 -12.39
CA ARG A 38 -3.79 16.13 -12.65
C ARG A 38 -2.50 15.35 -12.85
N ARG A 39 -2.38 14.21 -12.17
CA ARG A 39 -1.23 13.30 -12.32
C ARG A 39 -1.16 12.79 -13.76
N LYS A 40 0.02 12.85 -14.36
CA LYS A 40 0.30 12.24 -15.67
C LYS A 40 0.65 10.78 -15.46
N TRP A 41 -0.04 9.88 -16.17
CA TRP A 41 0.14 8.44 -16.07
C TRP A 41 0.77 7.88 -17.35
N ILE A 42 1.77 7.02 -17.19
CA ILE A 42 2.45 6.34 -18.29
C ILE A 42 2.23 4.82 -18.12
N PRO A 43 1.87 4.09 -19.20
CA PRO A 43 1.81 2.64 -19.15
C PRO A 43 3.20 2.06 -18.89
N LEU A 44 3.31 1.17 -17.92
CA LEU A 44 4.56 0.50 -17.58
C LEU A 44 4.66 -0.86 -18.30
N CYS A 45 3.63 -1.68 -18.15
CA CYS A 45 3.61 -3.06 -18.65
C CYS A 45 2.20 -3.65 -18.57
N THR A 46 1.93 -4.62 -19.46
CA THR A 46 0.69 -5.39 -19.49
C THR A 46 1.00 -6.85 -19.19
N TYR A 47 0.17 -7.46 -18.35
CA TYR A 47 0.27 -8.84 -17.92
C TYR A 47 -0.97 -9.61 -18.34
N SER A 48 -0.82 -10.89 -18.63
CA SER A 48 -1.95 -11.79 -18.88
C SER A 48 -2.55 -12.32 -17.58
N ASP A 49 -1.73 -12.54 -16.55
CA ASP A 49 -2.19 -12.99 -15.22
C ASP A 49 -2.19 -11.85 -14.19
N LYS A 50 -3.26 -11.80 -13.40
CA LYS A 50 -3.44 -10.92 -12.25
C LYS A 50 -2.43 -11.24 -11.14
N ASN A 51 -2.04 -12.50 -11.00
CA ASN A 51 -1.11 -12.92 -9.94
C ASN A 51 0.30 -12.35 -10.14
N ASP A 52 0.75 -12.23 -11.38
CA ASP A 52 2.07 -11.68 -11.71
C ASP A 52 2.19 -10.22 -11.29
N VAL A 53 1.13 -9.43 -11.51
CA VAL A 53 1.07 -8.02 -11.08
C VAL A 53 1.13 -7.92 -9.56
N ILE A 54 0.35 -8.76 -8.86
CA ILE A 54 0.32 -8.77 -7.40
C ILE A 54 1.68 -9.19 -6.85
N LYS A 55 2.34 -10.16 -7.48
CA LYS A 55 3.68 -10.61 -7.10
C LYS A 55 4.69 -9.48 -7.31
N LYS A 56 4.70 -8.82 -8.48
CA LYS A 56 5.58 -7.68 -8.75
C LYS A 56 5.43 -6.56 -7.72
N ILE A 57 4.19 -6.19 -7.38
CA ILE A 57 3.90 -5.14 -6.39
C ILE A 57 4.37 -5.55 -4.98
N LYS A 58 4.24 -6.83 -4.63
CA LYS A 58 4.72 -7.37 -3.35
C LYS A 58 6.24 -7.40 -3.29
N ASP A 59 6.89 -7.84 -4.37
CA ASP A 59 8.35 -7.93 -4.50
C ASP A 59 8.99 -6.53 -4.43
N ASP A 60 8.34 -5.52 -5.03
CA ASP A 60 8.76 -4.12 -4.89
C ASP A 60 8.73 -3.64 -3.42
N GLY A 61 7.80 -4.12 -2.60
CA GLY A 61 7.71 -3.83 -1.15
C GLY A 61 7.43 -2.36 -0.76
N ILE A 62 7.44 -1.43 -1.72
CA ILE A 62 7.31 0.02 -1.50
C ILE A 62 5.89 0.57 -1.73
N TRP A 63 4.96 -0.29 -2.15
CA TRP A 63 3.62 0.12 -2.54
C TRP A 63 2.58 -0.27 -1.48
N SER A 64 1.59 0.60 -1.27
CA SER A 64 0.44 0.33 -0.41
C SER A 64 -0.84 0.73 -1.12
N LYS A 65 -1.82 -0.18 -1.09
CA LYS A 65 -3.14 0.04 -1.70
C LYS A 65 -3.83 1.23 -1.04
N THR A 66 -4.37 2.12 -1.86
CA THR A 66 -5.07 3.33 -1.40
C THR A 66 -6.57 3.17 -1.56
N HIS A 67 -7.04 3.02 -2.79
CA HIS A 67 -8.45 2.90 -3.11
C HIS A 67 -8.62 2.16 -4.45
N THR A 68 -9.85 1.87 -4.80
CA THR A 68 -10.20 1.16 -6.03
C THR A 68 -11.40 1.85 -6.64
N ASN A 69 -11.35 2.09 -7.95
CA ASN A 69 -12.46 2.62 -8.73
C ASN A 69 -12.89 1.59 -9.76
N ILE A 70 -14.18 1.56 -10.07
CA ILE A 70 -14.73 0.76 -11.15
C ILE A 70 -15.13 1.76 -12.24
N THR A 71 -14.72 1.47 -13.47
CA THR A 71 -14.95 2.27 -14.67
C THR A 71 -15.40 1.35 -15.79
N ASN A 72 -15.88 1.90 -16.91
CA ASN A 72 -16.30 1.10 -18.07
C ASN A 72 -15.14 0.25 -18.63
N GLU A 73 -13.92 0.79 -18.61
CA GLU A 73 -12.69 0.06 -18.96
C GLU A 73 -12.35 -1.09 -18.01
N GLY A 74 -12.99 -1.14 -16.83
CA GLY A 74 -12.77 -2.15 -15.80
C GLY A 74 -12.38 -1.57 -14.45
N LYS A 75 -11.66 -2.35 -13.64
CA LYS A 75 -11.37 -2.02 -12.24
C LYS A 75 -9.97 -1.42 -12.11
N ARG A 76 -9.87 -0.19 -11.59
CA ARG A 76 -8.60 0.48 -11.28
C ARG A 76 -8.27 0.35 -9.81
N THR A 77 -7.11 -0.19 -9.47
CA THR A 77 -6.60 -0.22 -8.10
C THR A 77 -5.40 0.69 -7.97
N TYR A 78 -5.49 1.69 -7.10
CA TYR A 78 -4.45 2.70 -6.90
C TYR A 78 -3.55 2.34 -5.71
N TYR A 79 -2.25 2.55 -5.88
CA TYR A 79 -1.24 2.34 -4.86
C TYR A 79 -0.39 3.60 -4.70
N ARG A 80 -0.02 3.87 -3.45
CA ARG A 80 0.88 4.95 -3.07
C ARG A 80 2.19 4.38 -2.54
N CYS A 81 3.25 5.18 -2.64
CA CYS A 81 4.49 4.88 -1.94
C CYS A 81 4.26 4.86 -0.41
N ASN A 82 4.75 3.80 0.24
CA ASN A 82 4.61 3.54 1.68
C ASN A 82 5.78 4.08 2.52
N GLN A 83 6.84 4.57 1.86
CA GLN A 83 8.04 5.10 2.50
C GLN A 83 7.79 6.43 3.22
N VAL A 84 6.77 7.17 2.80
CA VAL A 84 6.32 8.41 3.46
C VAL A 84 5.12 8.18 4.39
N LYS A 85 4.95 9.04 5.41
CA LYS A 85 3.78 8.96 6.32
C LYS A 85 2.52 9.24 5.51
N ARG A 86 1.39 8.68 5.94
CA ARG A 86 0.08 8.97 5.34
C ARG A 86 -0.35 10.42 5.59
N ARG A 87 -0.01 10.96 6.77
CA ARG A 87 -0.25 12.35 7.15
C ARG A 87 1.05 13.13 6.93
N GLY A 88 1.01 14.15 6.07
CA GLY A 88 2.18 14.94 5.65
C GLY A 88 2.26 15.05 4.13
N LYS A 89 3.36 15.64 3.63
CA LYS A 89 3.62 15.75 2.18
C LYS A 89 3.75 14.35 1.58
N PRO A 90 2.84 13.93 0.67
CA PRO A 90 2.92 12.62 0.07
C PRO A 90 4.06 12.56 -0.96
N CYS A 91 4.60 11.36 -1.14
CA CYS A 91 5.48 11.05 -2.26
C CYS A 91 4.66 11.19 -3.55
N PRO A 92 5.16 11.89 -4.58
CA PRO A 92 4.41 12.10 -5.81
C PRO A 92 4.31 10.79 -6.61
N ALA A 93 5.31 9.91 -6.52
CA ALA A 93 5.29 8.59 -7.16
C ALA A 93 4.08 7.75 -6.73
N SER A 94 3.34 7.25 -7.71
CA SER A 94 2.21 6.34 -7.51
C SER A 94 2.04 5.42 -8.70
N ILE A 95 1.43 4.27 -8.45
CA ILE A 95 1.07 3.32 -9.50
C ILE A 95 -0.41 3.03 -9.43
N HIS A 96 -1.00 2.65 -10.55
CA HIS A 96 -2.30 2.01 -10.55
C HIS A 96 -2.32 0.82 -11.49
N VAL A 97 -3.19 -0.11 -11.18
CA VAL A 97 -3.40 -1.34 -11.93
C VAL A 97 -4.80 -1.29 -12.48
N LEU A 98 -4.94 -1.35 -13.80
CA LEU A 98 -6.20 -1.49 -14.51
C LEU A 98 -6.41 -2.96 -14.86
N TYR A 99 -7.44 -3.55 -14.28
CA TYR A 99 -7.98 -4.85 -14.68
C TYR A 99 -9.02 -4.58 -15.76
N HIS A 100 -8.69 -4.90 -17.02
CA HIS A 100 -9.55 -4.61 -18.15
C HIS A 100 -10.86 -5.44 -18.07
N SER A 101 -11.98 -4.83 -18.48
CA SER A 101 -13.28 -5.50 -18.58
C SER A 101 -13.43 -6.27 -19.89
N GLU A 102 -12.90 -5.71 -20.97
CA GLU A 102 -12.98 -6.26 -22.33
C GLU A 102 -12.03 -7.43 -22.54
N ASN A 103 -10.87 -7.38 -21.88
CA ASN A 103 -9.80 -8.37 -22.01
C ASN A 103 -9.38 -8.85 -20.62
N GLU A 104 -9.03 -10.12 -20.47
CA GLU A 104 -8.54 -10.65 -19.19
C GLU A 104 -7.12 -10.16 -18.81
N CYS A 105 -6.57 -9.21 -19.57
CA CYS A 105 -5.27 -8.63 -19.31
C CYS A 105 -5.32 -7.55 -18.21
N VAL A 106 -4.14 -7.28 -17.65
CA VAL A 106 -3.95 -6.32 -16.57
C VAL A 106 -2.85 -5.36 -16.95
N THR A 107 -3.14 -4.07 -16.99
CA THR A 107 -2.14 -3.04 -17.32
C THR A 107 -1.74 -2.25 -16.08
N MET A 108 -0.44 -2.13 -15.86
CA MET A 108 0.11 -1.32 -14.78
C MET A 108 0.58 0.02 -15.33
N TYR A 109 0.24 1.09 -14.63
CA TYR A 109 0.63 2.45 -14.95
C TYR A 109 1.41 3.05 -13.79
N LYS A 110 2.35 3.92 -14.09
CA LYS A 110 3.08 4.73 -13.11
C LYS A 110 2.89 6.21 -13.39
N THR A 111 3.08 7.03 -12.35
CA THR A 111 3.23 8.48 -12.54
C THR A 111 4.57 8.81 -13.19
N VAL A 112 4.63 9.96 -13.87
CA VAL A 112 5.89 10.52 -14.38
C VAL A 112 6.83 10.91 -13.24
N ASP A 113 6.26 11.39 -12.13
CA ASP A 113 7.03 11.85 -10.99
C ASP A 113 7.74 10.69 -10.27
N ASP A 114 9.02 10.88 -9.99
CA ASP A 114 9.87 9.95 -9.26
C ASP A 114 9.66 10.02 -7.73
N HIS A 115 10.25 9.06 -7.03
CA HIS A 115 10.23 9.01 -5.58
C HIS A 115 10.97 10.20 -4.95
N LEU A 116 10.23 11.11 -4.32
CA LEU A 116 10.80 12.23 -3.56
C LEU A 116 10.78 11.93 -2.05
N HIS A 117 11.69 11.07 -1.60
CA HIS A 117 11.96 10.83 -0.17
C HIS A 117 13.38 10.27 0.01
N ASN A 118 14.08 10.74 1.04
CA ASN A 118 15.51 10.42 1.27
C ASN A 118 15.72 9.21 2.20
N GLU A 119 14.66 8.64 2.78
CA GLU A 119 14.78 7.58 3.78
C GLU A 119 13.84 6.42 3.43
N SER A 120 14.42 5.28 3.06
CA SER A 120 13.71 4.02 3.05
C SER A 120 13.34 3.65 4.47
N ARG A 121 12.07 3.78 4.83
CA ARG A 121 11.52 3.18 6.03
C ARG A 121 11.59 1.67 5.93
N SER A 122 12.25 1.05 6.89
CA SER A 122 12.09 -0.37 7.17
C SER A 122 10.64 -0.61 7.64
N ILE A 123 9.77 -1.06 6.74
CA ILE A 123 8.40 -1.40 7.07
C ILE A 123 8.38 -2.86 7.51
N GLY A 124 7.99 -3.08 8.76
CA GLY A 124 7.91 -4.42 9.35
C GLY A 124 9.27 -5.01 9.72
N ILE A 125 9.25 -6.31 10.01
CA ILE A 125 10.43 -7.12 10.33
C ILE A 125 10.81 -7.90 9.07
N ASN A 126 12.10 -7.93 8.73
CA ASN A 126 12.63 -8.73 7.62
C ASN A 126 12.23 -10.22 7.80
N GLN A 127 11.93 -10.91 6.69
CA GLN A 127 11.57 -12.31 6.68
C GLN A 127 12.64 -13.22 7.34
N GLN A 128 13.93 -12.99 7.07
CA GLN A 128 15.02 -13.72 7.72
C GLN A 128 15.00 -13.51 9.24
N SER A 129 14.86 -12.26 9.69
CA SER A 129 14.74 -11.94 11.12
C SER A 129 13.50 -12.59 11.74
N LYS A 130 12.36 -12.67 11.03
CA LYS A 130 11.14 -13.33 11.51
C LYS A 130 11.35 -14.82 11.77
N GLU A 131 12.06 -15.51 10.89
CA GLU A 131 12.36 -16.95 11.03
C GLU A 131 13.19 -17.20 12.28
N VAL A 132 14.25 -16.41 12.48
CA VAL A 132 15.08 -16.48 13.70
C VAL A 132 14.28 -16.13 14.95
N ILE A 133 13.48 -15.05 14.92
CA ILE A 133 12.62 -14.69 16.06
C ILE A 133 11.64 -15.81 16.40
N CYS A 134 11.07 -16.49 15.39
CA CYS A 134 10.17 -17.62 15.59
C CYS A 134 10.87 -18.80 16.28
N GLN A 135 12.10 -19.12 15.87
CA GLN A 135 12.91 -20.16 16.54
C GLN A 135 13.21 -19.79 17.99
N LEU A 136 13.67 -18.55 18.23
CA LEU A 136 13.97 -18.07 19.59
C LEU A 136 12.73 -18.01 20.48
N PHE A 137 11.57 -17.69 19.90
CA PHE A 137 10.29 -17.71 20.59
C PHE A 137 9.91 -19.12 21.07
N LYS A 138 10.08 -20.15 20.22
CA LYS A 138 9.86 -21.55 20.61
C LYS A 138 10.78 -22.00 21.75
N MET A 139 12.00 -21.46 21.79
CA MET A 139 12.97 -21.66 22.88
C MET A 139 12.62 -20.83 24.15
N LYS A 140 11.48 -20.15 24.19
CA LYS A 140 11.02 -19.29 25.30
C LYS A 140 12.00 -18.18 25.69
N ILE A 141 12.80 -17.70 24.74
CA ILE A 141 13.78 -16.63 24.98
C ILE A 141 13.04 -15.29 25.14
N LYS A 142 13.50 -14.49 26.12
CA LYS A 142 12.92 -13.17 26.40
C LYS A 142 13.23 -12.17 25.28
N ALA A 143 12.30 -11.25 25.03
CA ALA A 143 12.38 -10.27 23.95
C ALA A 143 13.68 -9.45 23.93
N LYS A 144 14.21 -9.07 25.10
CA LYS A 144 15.49 -8.33 25.18
C LYS A 144 16.64 -9.15 24.58
N ARG A 145 16.75 -10.42 24.98
CA ARG A 145 17.79 -11.33 24.48
C ARG A 145 17.61 -11.66 23.00
N ILE A 146 16.37 -11.67 22.49
CA ILE A 146 16.11 -11.83 21.05
C ILE A 146 16.76 -10.70 20.24
N LEU A 147 16.69 -9.45 20.70
CA LEU A 147 17.32 -8.32 20.01
C LEU A 147 18.84 -8.46 19.99
N GLU A 148 19.44 -8.82 21.13
CA GLU A 148 20.89 -9.07 21.24
C GLU A 148 21.33 -10.20 20.29
N ILE A 149 20.60 -11.31 20.23
CA ILE A 149 20.93 -12.44 19.34
C ILE A 149 20.80 -12.04 17.86
N LEU A 150 19.84 -11.19 17.50
CA LEU A 150 19.71 -10.71 16.12
C LEU A 150 20.91 -9.82 15.74
N GLU A 151 21.37 -8.99 16.66
CA GLU A 151 22.56 -8.16 16.50
C GLU A 151 23.84 -9.00 16.40
N GLU A 152 24.02 -9.98 17.29
CA GLU A 152 25.13 -10.96 17.25
C GLU A 152 25.18 -11.72 15.91
N LYS A 153 24.02 -11.97 15.29
CA LYS A 153 23.90 -12.64 13.98
C LYS A 153 24.03 -11.70 12.77
N GLY A 154 24.25 -10.40 12.98
CA GLY A 154 24.32 -9.41 11.90
C GLY A 154 23.01 -9.21 11.15
N LEU A 155 21.87 -9.58 11.74
CA LEU A 155 20.55 -9.42 11.13
C LEU A 155 19.97 -8.04 11.45
N PRO A 156 19.09 -7.50 10.58
CA PRO A 156 18.46 -6.22 10.83
C PRO A 156 17.60 -6.30 12.09
N VAL A 157 17.99 -5.51 13.09
CA VAL A 157 17.35 -5.47 14.41
C VAL A 157 16.04 -4.69 14.32
N PRO A 158 14.88 -5.32 14.58
CA PRO A 158 13.60 -4.64 14.53
C PRO A 158 13.45 -3.67 15.70
N LYS A 159 12.59 -2.65 15.54
CA LYS A 159 12.25 -1.76 16.66
C LYS A 159 11.57 -2.56 17.77
N LYS A 160 11.79 -2.18 19.04
CA LYS A 160 11.19 -2.82 20.22
C LYS A 160 9.68 -3.05 20.08
N GLN A 161 8.96 -2.04 19.57
CA GLN A 161 7.51 -2.14 19.33
C GLN A 161 7.15 -3.20 18.28
N GLN A 162 7.90 -3.28 17.17
CA GLN A 162 7.68 -4.26 16.12
C GLN A 162 7.88 -5.69 16.63
N LEU A 163 8.96 -5.92 17.41
CA LEU A 163 9.20 -7.21 18.03
C LEU A 163 8.07 -7.58 18.98
N SER A 164 7.65 -6.67 19.86
CA SER A 164 6.54 -6.92 20.79
C SER A 164 5.25 -7.31 20.07
N SER A 165 4.86 -6.53 19.05
CA SER A 165 3.68 -6.84 18.22
C SER A 165 3.80 -8.21 17.53
N TYR A 166 4.98 -8.55 17.02
CA TYR A 166 5.20 -9.84 16.38
C TYR A 166 5.15 -11.00 17.37
N LEU A 167 5.74 -10.87 18.56
CA LEU A 167 5.66 -11.89 19.61
C LEU A 167 4.21 -12.11 20.09
N ILE A 168 3.39 -11.05 20.17
CA ILE A 168 1.96 -11.19 20.46
C ILE A 168 1.27 -12.00 19.36
N SER A 169 1.58 -11.72 18.08
CA SER A 169 1.01 -12.50 16.97
C SER A 169 1.44 -13.97 17.00
N LEU A 170 2.68 -14.27 17.40
CA LEU A 170 3.16 -15.63 17.56
C LEU A 170 2.46 -16.34 18.72
N ARG A 171 2.26 -15.68 19.87
CA ARG A 171 1.51 -16.26 20.99
C ARG A 171 0.10 -16.63 20.58
N LYS A 172 -0.62 -15.72 19.92
CA LYS A 172 -1.97 -15.99 19.40
C LYS A 172 -1.98 -17.18 18.43
N LYS A 173 -0.96 -17.29 17.57
CA LYS A 173 -0.85 -18.38 16.60
C LYS A 173 -0.57 -19.74 17.24
N TYR A 174 0.24 -19.79 18.31
CA TYR A 174 0.71 -21.04 18.91
C TYR A 174 -0.08 -21.52 20.13
N TYR A 175 -0.69 -20.60 20.88
CA TYR A 175 -1.33 -20.90 22.17
C TYR A 175 -2.83 -20.54 22.19
N ASP A 176 -3.36 -20.10 21.05
CA ASP A 176 -4.69 -19.49 20.91
C ASP A 176 -4.94 -18.34 21.90
N THR A 177 -6.06 -17.63 21.74
CA THR A 177 -6.43 -16.53 22.66
C THR A 177 -6.83 -17.03 24.05
N SER A 178 -6.92 -18.35 24.25
CA SER A 178 -7.16 -18.99 25.53
C SER A 178 -5.89 -18.96 26.38
N THR A 179 -5.56 -17.79 26.89
CA THR A 179 -5.21 -17.77 28.32
C THR A 179 -6.44 -18.32 29.02
N ASN A 180 -6.46 -19.64 29.29
CA ASN A 180 -7.40 -20.24 30.22
C ASN A 180 -7.46 -19.28 31.40
N SER A 181 -8.65 -18.71 31.66
CA SER A 181 -8.77 -17.80 32.79
C SER A 181 -8.30 -18.57 34.03
N LEU A 182 -7.74 -17.88 35.03
CA LEU A 182 -7.31 -18.56 36.26
C LEU A 182 -8.45 -19.44 36.83
N GLY A 183 -9.70 -18.98 36.69
CA GLY A 183 -10.90 -19.75 37.07
C GLY A 183 -11.18 -20.98 36.22
N GLU A 184 -10.88 -20.99 34.91
CA GLU A 184 -10.97 -22.20 34.08
C GLU A 184 -9.90 -23.23 34.45
N LEU A 185 -8.71 -22.76 34.84
CA LEU A 185 -7.63 -23.62 35.33
C LEU A 185 -7.98 -24.22 36.70
N GLU A 186 -8.51 -23.40 37.62
CA GLU A 186 -8.99 -23.85 38.93
C GLU A 186 -10.14 -24.86 38.81
N ALA A 187 -11.11 -24.60 37.92
CA ALA A 187 -12.22 -25.52 37.67
C ALA A 187 -11.74 -26.87 37.09
N TRP A 188 -10.76 -26.86 36.19
CA TRP A 188 -10.17 -28.08 35.66
C TRP A 188 -9.42 -28.87 36.73
N CYS A 189 -8.65 -28.19 37.59
CA CYS A 189 -7.96 -28.82 38.71
C CYS A 189 -8.93 -29.44 39.73
N GLN A 190 -10.08 -28.81 39.99
CA GLN A 190 -11.11 -29.37 40.88
C GLN A 190 -11.86 -30.57 40.27
N GLN A 191 -12.02 -30.60 38.94
CA GLN A 191 -12.69 -31.72 38.27
C GLN A 191 -11.81 -32.96 38.08
N ASN A 192 -10.48 -32.82 38.16
CA ASN A 192 -9.51 -33.88 37.91
C ASN A 192 -8.62 -34.19 39.12
N SER A 193 -8.99 -33.73 40.32
CA SER A 193 -8.40 -34.13 41.61
C SER A 193 -9.23 -35.23 42.26
#